data_AF-E9E7R6-F1
#
_entry.id   AF-E9E7R6-F1
#
_cell.length_a   1.000
_cell.length_b   1.000
_cell.length_c   1.000
_cell.angle_alpha   90.00
_cell.angle_beta   90.00
_cell.angle_gamma   90.00
#
_symmetry.space_group_name_H-M   'P 1'
#
loop_
_entity.id
_entity.type
_entity.pdbx_description
1 polymer ?
#
loop_
_entity_poly.entity_id
_entity_poly.type
_entity_poly.pdbx_seq_one_letter_code
_entity_poly.pdbx_strand_id
1 'polypeptide(L)'
;MAAIIGDGLKPWMARLGMNGVIGICVALAFITAIYKLITKSWTATEPQPNPDAKTGGKPALHDETPNLVIEPLEQFDWQATEPTKYLPIKPVYHITMALQQDTPSRLITIDRDYLDRVTLRRNLIDEKGHAVHGYLPRGKESVAELYTYLLRDYLPARYPTMFGIGPDGTVFENTATGRTFPMQPPEDADAALRTLGETVEEDLFLLHETPSGHLCVAFMCCFPSGFDPSEKFGNLLKDIHAPVPSYSKIGASMERFFSKLQVGKSVKRLNWSVQTNDELYALGNHTKDDEAEATSEDSIDANQVTLGRTTCKEYSS
;
A
#
# COMPACT_ATOMS: atom_id res chain seq x y z
N MET A 1 13.46 90.61 32.90
CA MET A 1 13.21 91.64 31.88
C MET A 1 12.90 90.91 30.58
N ALA A 2 11.62 90.79 30.22
CA ALA A 2 10.96 91.55 29.13
C ALA A 2 11.49 91.13 27.74
N ALA A 3 10.81 90.25 26.99
CA ALA A 3 9.60 90.44 26.17
C ALA A 3 9.85 91.11 24.79
N ILE A 4 9.38 90.46 23.72
CA ILE A 4 8.59 90.94 22.55
C ILE A 4 8.83 89.98 21.34
N ILE A 5 7.89 89.06 21.04
CA ILE A 5 6.85 89.05 19.97
C ILE A 5 7.38 88.77 18.55
N GLY A 6 6.81 87.75 17.87
CA GLY A 6 6.64 87.76 16.40
C GLY A 6 6.76 86.40 15.69
N ASP A 7 5.62 85.94 15.14
CA ASP A 7 5.45 85.07 13.96
C ASP A 7 5.89 83.59 14.04
N GLY A 8 5.12 82.58 13.61
CA GLY A 8 3.84 82.52 12.93
C GLY A 8 3.60 81.04 12.55
N LEU A 9 2.61 80.40 13.15
CA LEU A 9 2.11 79.09 12.73
C LEU A 9 1.30 79.27 11.43
N LYS A 10 1.64 78.54 10.35
CA LYS A 10 0.78 78.14 9.18
C LYS A 10 1.66 77.51 8.07
N PRO A 11 1.11 76.73 7.12
CA PRO A 11 0.10 75.67 7.22
C PRO A 11 0.47 74.43 6.34
N TRP A 12 0.53 73.22 6.89
CA TRP A 12 0.74 72.01 6.07
C TRP A 12 -0.55 71.43 5.46
N MET A 13 -1.65 72.21 5.45
CA MET A 13 -2.96 71.81 4.93
C MET A 13 -3.34 72.55 3.64
N ALA A 14 -2.55 72.40 2.58
CA ALA A 14 -2.94 72.89 1.26
C ALA A 14 -2.29 72.08 0.13
N ARG A 15 -2.70 70.82 -0.05
CA ARG A 15 -2.58 70.09 -1.33
C ARG A 15 -3.40 68.80 -1.37
N LEU A 16 -4.71 68.91 -1.17
CA LEU A 16 -5.68 67.93 -1.67
C LEU A 16 -6.82 68.72 -2.30
N GLY A 17 -6.79 68.85 -3.63
CA GLY A 17 -7.90 69.42 -4.37
C GLY A 17 -9.17 68.58 -4.19
N MET A 18 -10.33 69.16 -4.53
CA MET A 18 -11.67 68.56 -4.38
C MET A 18 -11.75 67.11 -4.89
N ASN A 19 -10.99 66.77 -5.94
CA ASN A 19 -10.90 65.42 -6.52
C ASN A 19 -10.16 64.40 -5.65
N GLY A 20 -9.21 64.84 -4.80
CA GLY A 20 -8.48 63.96 -3.87
C GLY A 20 -9.30 63.60 -2.63
N VAL A 21 -10.14 64.52 -2.15
CA VAL A 21 -11.09 64.25 -1.06
C VAL A 21 -12.18 63.28 -1.54
N ILE A 22 -12.67 63.46 -2.77
CA ILE A 22 -13.64 62.54 -3.40
C ILE A 22 -13.03 61.14 -3.57
N GLY A 23 -11.76 61.03 -4.00
CA GLY A 23 -11.07 59.75 -4.13
C GLY A 23 -10.94 58.98 -2.81
N ILE A 24 -10.63 59.68 -1.70
CA ILE A 24 -10.54 59.06 -0.37
C ILE A 24 -11.93 58.63 0.13
N CYS A 25 -12.97 59.44 -0.08
CA CYS A 25 -14.33 59.08 0.28
C CYS A 25 -14.86 57.86 -0.50
N VAL A 26 -14.54 57.75 -1.79
CA VAL A 26 -14.89 56.59 -2.62
C VAL A 26 -14.14 55.34 -2.14
N ALA A 27 -12.84 55.43 -1.85
CA ALA A 27 -12.07 54.30 -1.32
C ALA A 27 -12.61 53.80 0.04
N LEU A 28 -12.96 54.70 0.96
CA LEU A 28 -13.56 54.35 2.25
C LEU A 28 -14.96 53.74 2.11
N ALA A 29 -15.76 54.20 1.13
CA ALA A 29 -17.06 53.62 0.80
C ALA A 29 -16.92 52.20 0.22
N PHE A 30 -15.91 51.94 -0.61
CA PHE A 30 -15.61 50.61 -1.13
C PHE A 30 -15.11 49.66 -0.03
N ILE A 31 -14.24 50.11 0.86
CA ILE A 31 -13.75 49.29 1.99
C ILE A 31 -14.91 48.95 2.94
N THR A 32 -15.79 49.90 3.24
CA THR A 32 -16.98 49.63 4.09
C THR A 32 -18.01 48.74 3.39
N ALA A 33 -18.17 48.83 2.06
CA ALA A 33 -19.02 47.92 1.30
C ALA A 33 -18.46 46.48 1.29
N ILE A 34 -17.15 46.31 1.13
CA ILE A 34 -16.47 45.01 1.21
C ILE A 34 -16.58 44.44 2.64
N TYR A 35 -16.35 45.25 3.67
CA TYR A 35 -16.50 44.82 5.06
C TYR A 35 -17.95 44.43 5.42
N LYS A 36 -18.95 45.13 4.86
CA LYS A 36 -20.37 44.76 4.99
C LYS A 36 -20.73 43.49 4.20
N LEU A 37 -20.12 43.25 3.04
CA LEU A 37 -20.31 42.02 2.27
C LEU A 37 -19.70 40.80 2.98
N ILE A 38 -18.51 40.95 3.55
CA ILE A 38 -17.85 39.88 4.32
C ILE A 38 -18.63 39.59 5.61
N THR A 39 -19.06 40.61 6.35
CA THR A 39 -19.86 40.40 7.57
C THR A 39 -21.28 39.88 7.29
N LYS A 40 -21.91 40.27 6.18
CA LYS A 40 -23.22 39.73 5.74
C LYS A 40 -23.12 38.28 5.23
N SER A 41 -21.97 37.85 4.74
CA SER A 41 -21.68 36.44 4.41
C SER A 41 -21.41 35.57 5.64
N TRP A 42 -21.10 36.21 6.78
CA TRP A 42 -20.88 35.56 8.07
C TRP A 42 -22.11 35.53 8.97
N THR A 43 -23.14 36.32 8.67
CA THR A 43 -24.48 36.12 9.23
C THR A 43 -25.29 35.21 8.30
N ALA A 44 -24.82 33.98 8.11
CA ALA A 44 -25.64 32.91 7.57
C ALA A 44 -26.45 32.32 8.72
N THR A 45 -27.76 32.42 8.57
CA THR A 45 -28.83 31.89 9.42
C THR A 45 -28.53 30.48 9.96
N GLU A 46 -28.53 30.32 11.29
CA GLU A 46 -28.61 29.00 11.92
C GLU A 46 -29.86 28.26 11.40
N PRO A 47 -29.75 27.01 10.95
CA PRO A 47 -30.92 26.25 10.55
C PRO A 47 -31.78 25.96 11.79
N GLN A 48 -33.04 26.40 11.77
CA GLN A 48 -34.03 25.96 12.76
C GLN A 48 -34.32 24.46 12.55
N PRO A 49 -34.43 23.66 13.62
CA PRO A 49 -34.70 22.24 13.51
C PRO A 49 -36.12 21.99 12.99
N ASN A 50 -36.25 21.20 11.93
CA ASN A 50 -37.52 20.74 11.39
C ASN A 50 -38.13 19.67 12.33
N PRO A 51 -39.34 19.88 12.89
CA PRO A 51 -39.94 18.96 13.86
C PRO A 51 -40.43 17.63 13.26
N ASP A 52 -40.41 17.46 11.93
CA ASP A 52 -40.87 16.24 11.25
C ASP A 52 -39.77 15.44 10.53
N ALA A 53 -38.50 15.70 10.84
CA ALA A 53 -37.41 14.86 10.36
C ALA A 53 -37.40 13.52 11.11
N LYS A 54 -38.01 12.49 10.52
CA LYS A 54 -37.85 11.10 10.94
C LYS A 54 -36.36 10.83 11.18
N THR A 55 -36.04 10.43 12.40
CA THR A 55 -34.72 9.99 12.86
C THR A 55 -34.31 8.72 12.12
N GLY A 56 -33.90 8.87 10.86
CA GLY A 56 -33.01 7.93 10.20
C GLY A 56 -31.64 8.13 10.81
N GLY A 57 -31.42 7.54 11.99
CA GLY A 57 -30.07 7.40 12.53
C GLY A 57 -29.20 6.79 11.45
N LYS A 58 -28.13 7.48 11.04
CA LYS A 58 -26.99 6.75 10.47
C LYS A 58 -26.69 5.67 11.49
N PRO A 59 -26.65 4.38 11.10
CA PRO A 59 -26.17 3.37 12.03
C PRO A 59 -24.82 3.88 12.52
N ALA A 60 -24.64 3.91 13.85
CA ALA A 60 -23.33 4.06 14.42
C ALA A 60 -22.41 3.16 13.61
N LEU A 61 -21.24 3.66 13.18
CA LEU A 61 -20.18 2.76 12.77
C LEU A 61 -20.01 1.83 13.96
N HIS A 62 -20.56 0.62 13.84
CA HIS A 62 -20.31 -0.41 14.81
C HIS A 62 -18.79 -0.52 14.84
N ASP A 63 -18.26 -0.44 16.04
CA ASP A 63 -16.95 -0.97 16.39
C ASP A 63 -17.03 -2.48 16.14
N GLU A 64 -17.14 -2.87 14.87
CA GLU A 64 -17.05 -4.25 14.45
C GLU A 64 -15.63 -4.65 14.75
N THR A 65 -15.45 -5.44 15.80
CA THR A 65 -14.20 -6.14 16.06
C THR A 65 -13.75 -6.72 14.72
N PRO A 66 -12.52 -6.43 14.25
CA PRO A 66 -12.02 -6.94 12.99
C PRO A 66 -12.34 -8.43 12.85
N ASN A 67 -13.14 -8.79 11.84
CA ASN A 67 -13.50 -10.18 11.61
C ASN A 67 -12.27 -10.90 11.02
N LEU A 68 -11.33 -11.27 11.89
CA LEU A 68 -10.13 -12.04 11.60
C LEU A 68 -10.42 -13.55 11.51
N VAL A 69 -11.69 -13.96 11.39
CA VAL A 69 -12.05 -15.37 11.32
C VAL A 69 -11.43 -15.99 10.08
N ILE A 70 -10.54 -16.96 10.33
CA ILE A 70 -9.93 -17.79 9.31
C ILE A 70 -10.79 -19.05 9.20
N GLU A 71 -11.44 -19.20 8.04
CA GLU A 71 -12.24 -20.39 7.76
C GLU A 71 -11.29 -21.57 7.45
N PRO A 72 -11.36 -22.70 8.16
CA PRO A 72 -10.50 -23.84 7.91
C PRO A 72 -10.86 -24.56 6.61
N LEU A 73 -9.87 -25.15 5.93
CA LEU A 73 -10.09 -26.17 4.91
C LEU A 73 -9.75 -27.56 5.48
N GLU A 74 -10.72 -28.17 6.16
CA GLU A 74 -10.51 -29.43 6.91
C GLU A 74 -10.06 -30.62 6.03
N GLN A 75 -10.37 -30.59 4.74
CA GLN A 75 -10.10 -31.69 3.80
C GLN A 75 -9.30 -31.19 2.58
N PHE A 76 -8.46 -30.18 2.77
CA PHE A 76 -7.67 -29.63 1.68
C PHE A 76 -6.62 -30.64 1.18
N ASP A 77 -6.73 -30.99 -0.10
CA ASP A 77 -5.70 -31.70 -0.84
C ASP A 77 -5.01 -30.72 -1.79
N TRP A 78 -3.82 -30.26 -1.39
CA TRP A 78 -3.05 -29.33 -2.20
C TRP A 78 -2.56 -29.97 -3.51
N GLN A 79 -2.28 -31.26 -3.52
CA GLN A 79 -1.76 -31.97 -4.71
C GLN A 79 -2.81 -32.09 -5.81
N ALA A 80 -4.08 -32.17 -5.43
CA ALA A 80 -5.21 -32.16 -6.37
C ALA A 80 -5.72 -30.75 -6.73
N THR A 81 -5.22 -29.71 -6.06
CA THR A 81 -5.70 -28.33 -6.26
C THR A 81 -5.01 -27.70 -7.46
N GLU A 82 -5.78 -27.35 -8.49
CA GLU A 82 -5.26 -26.69 -9.69
C GLU A 82 -4.88 -25.23 -9.42
N PRO A 83 -3.77 -24.73 -10.01
CA PRO A 83 -3.40 -23.32 -9.90
C PRO A 83 -4.50 -22.38 -10.40
N THR A 84 -4.77 -21.32 -9.64
CA THR A 84 -5.84 -20.38 -9.99
C THR A 84 -5.51 -19.62 -11.27
N LYS A 85 -6.42 -19.70 -12.25
CA LYS A 85 -6.27 -18.99 -13.53
C LYS A 85 -6.95 -17.63 -13.47
N TYR A 86 -6.14 -16.57 -13.47
CA TYR A 86 -6.62 -15.19 -13.57
C TYR A 86 -6.49 -14.69 -15.02
N LEU A 87 -7.60 -14.22 -15.60
CA LEU A 87 -7.63 -13.59 -16.93
C LEU A 87 -8.19 -12.16 -16.83
N PRO A 88 -7.40 -11.18 -16.34
CA PRO A 88 -7.85 -9.81 -16.16
C PRO A 88 -7.84 -8.98 -17.47
N ILE A 89 -7.94 -9.61 -18.64
CA ILE A 89 -7.88 -8.91 -19.93
C ILE A 89 -9.25 -8.27 -20.21
N LYS A 90 -9.28 -6.94 -20.18
CA LYS A 90 -10.44 -6.14 -20.59
C LYS A 90 -10.13 -5.44 -21.93
N PRO A 91 -11.10 -5.34 -22.86
CA PRO A 91 -10.89 -4.67 -24.14
C PRO A 91 -10.54 -3.18 -24.02
N VAL A 92 -11.00 -2.53 -22.95
CA VAL A 92 -10.71 -1.12 -22.65
C VAL A 92 -10.01 -1.03 -21.30
N TYR A 93 -8.83 -0.42 -21.29
CA TYR A 93 -8.01 -0.26 -20.10
C TYR A 93 -8.15 1.14 -19.51
N HIS A 94 -8.56 1.23 -18.25
CA HIS A 94 -8.58 2.46 -17.48
C HIS A 94 -7.63 2.32 -16.28
N ILE A 95 -6.70 3.28 -16.15
CA ILE A 95 -5.79 3.33 -15.01
C ILE A 95 -6.60 3.72 -13.78
N THR A 96 -6.85 2.74 -12.91
CA THR A 96 -7.54 2.88 -11.63
C THR A 96 -6.82 2.02 -10.60
N MET A 97 -7.14 2.18 -9.32
CA MET A 97 -6.56 1.32 -8.28
C MET A 97 -7.01 -0.14 -8.38
N ALA A 98 -8.14 -0.41 -9.04
CA ALA A 98 -8.69 -1.75 -9.26
C ALA A 98 -8.82 -2.64 -8.00
N LEU A 99 -8.97 -2.02 -6.83
CA LEU A 99 -9.11 -2.72 -5.54
C LEU A 99 -10.43 -3.49 -5.47
N GLN A 100 -10.36 -4.68 -4.89
CA GLN A 100 -11.49 -5.53 -4.53
C GLN A 100 -11.37 -5.87 -3.06
N GLN A 101 -12.49 -5.90 -2.35
CA GLN A 101 -12.51 -6.44 -0.99
C GLN A 101 -12.16 -7.94 -1.03
N ASP A 102 -11.42 -8.39 -0.03
CA ASP A 102 -11.10 -9.81 0.16
C ASP A 102 -11.29 -10.19 1.64
N THR A 103 -11.07 -11.46 1.96
CA THR A 103 -11.16 -11.97 3.33
C THR A 103 -9.81 -12.45 3.84
N PRO A 104 -9.58 -12.45 5.17
CA PRO A 104 -8.39 -13.06 5.75
C PRO A 104 -8.14 -14.50 5.25
N SER A 105 -9.18 -15.34 5.17
CA SER A 105 -9.10 -16.73 4.65
C SER A 105 -8.47 -16.86 3.25
N ARG A 106 -8.38 -15.78 2.49
CA ARG A 106 -7.84 -15.76 1.13
C ARG A 106 -6.45 -15.14 1.01
N LEU A 107 -5.79 -14.83 2.13
CA LEU A 107 -4.43 -14.28 2.19
C LEU A 107 -3.39 -15.14 1.50
N ILE A 108 -3.26 -16.41 1.89
CA ILE A 108 -2.29 -17.34 1.26
C ILE A 108 -3.05 -18.28 0.34
N THR A 109 -2.50 -18.52 -0.85
CA THR A 109 -3.03 -19.47 -1.83
C THR A 109 -2.03 -20.60 -2.00
N ILE A 110 -2.52 -21.83 -1.91
CA ILE A 110 -1.73 -23.04 -2.09
C ILE A 110 -2.38 -23.87 -3.19
N ASP A 111 -1.57 -24.43 -4.06
CA ASP A 111 -1.99 -25.33 -5.12
C ASP A 111 -0.96 -26.46 -5.29
N ARG A 112 -1.15 -27.32 -6.29
CA ARG A 112 -0.29 -28.49 -6.53
C ARG A 112 1.18 -28.15 -6.80
N ASP A 113 1.48 -26.91 -7.20
CA ASP A 113 2.85 -26.48 -7.52
C ASP A 113 3.60 -26.01 -6.25
N TYR A 114 2.93 -25.99 -5.09
CA TYR A 114 3.47 -25.48 -3.83
C TYR A 114 4.84 -26.04 -3.48
N LEU A 115 5.00 -27.36 -3.47
CA LEU A 115 6.24 -28.01 -3.04
C LEU A 115 7.42 -27.63 -3.93
N ASP A 116 7.22 -27.61 -5.25
CA ASP A 116 8.25 -27.24 -6.21
C ASP A 116 8.64 -25.76 -6.05
N ARG A 117 7.65 -24.89 -5.87
CA ARG A 117 7.87 -23.44 -5.73
C ARG A 117 8.55 -23.09 -4.42
N VAL A 118 8.13 -23.59 -3.26
CA VAL A 118 8.82 -23.29 -1.99
C VAL A 118 10.22 -23.90 -1.93
N THR A 119 10.44 -25.03 -2.63
CA THR A 119 11.79 -25.62 -2.78
C THR A 119 12.67 -24.73 -3.65
N LEU A 120 12.15 -24.20 -4.76
CA LEU A 120 12.87 -23.23 -5.58
C LEU A 120 13.18 -21.95 -4.80
N ARG A 121 12.22 -21.44 -4.02
CA ARG A 121 12.42 -20.26 -3.15
C ARG A 121 13.56 -20.48 -2.17
N ARG A 122 13.66 -21.65 -1.54
CA ARG A 122 14.80 -21.99 -0.67
C ARG A 122 16.13 -21.87 -1.42
N ASN A 123 16.23 -22.45 -2.61
CA ASN A 123 17.46 -22.37 -3.41
C ASN A 123 17.81 -20.92 -3.77
N LEU A 124 16.81 -20.11 -4.15
CA LEU A 124 17.01 -18.69 -4.47
C LEU A 124 17.42 -17.88 -3.25
N ILE A 125 16.86 -18.15 -2.07
CA ILE A 125 17.25 -17.52 -0.81
C ILE A 125 18.72 -17.79 -0.51
N ASP A 126 19.17 -19.04 -0.65
CA ASP A 126 20.56 -19.43 -0.41
C ASP A 126 21.53 -18.84 -1.46
N GLU A 127 21.13 -18.82 -2.73
CA GLU A 127 21.98 -18.35 -3.83
C GLU A 127 22.05 -16.80 -3.92
N LYS A 128 20.91 -16.13 -3.77
CA LYS A 128 20.76 -14.70 -4.04
C LYS A 128 20.82 -13.83 -2.77
N GLY A 129 20.56 -14.41 -1.60
CA GLY A 129 20.63 -13.73 -0.30
C GLY A 129 19.89 -12.38 -0.28
N HIS A 130 20.62 -11.30 -0.03
CA HIS A 130 20.06 -9.95 0.09
C HIS A 130 19.37 -9.41 -1.18
N ALA A 131 19.56 -10.04 -2.34
CA ALA A 131 18.83 -9.69 -3.54
C ALA A 131 17.35 -10.14 -3.50
N VAL A 132 16.98 -11.11 -2.64
CA VAL A 132 15.59 -11.60 -2.53
C VAL A 132 14.97 -11.36 -1.16
N HIS A 133 15.74 -11.00 -0.14
CA HIS A 133 15.17 -10.58 1.15
C HIS A 133 16.02 -9.55 1.88
N GLY A 134 15.36 -8.75 2.71
CA GLY A 134 16.05 -7.77 3.55
C GLY A 134 15.09 -7.06 4.50
N TYR A 135 15.64 -6.49 5.57
CA TYR A 135 14.89 -5.69 6.54
C TYR A 135 15.71 -4.51 7.06
N LEU A 136 15.04 -3.38 7.31
CA LEU A 136 15.60 -2.24 8.02
C LEU A 136 15.47 -2.49 9.53
N PRO A 137 16.31 -1.89 10.40
CA PRO A 137 16.16 -2.04 11.85
C PRO A 137 14.74 -1.78 12.36
N ARG A 138 14.05 -0.78 11.80
CA ARG A 138 12.64 -0.45 12.11
C ARG A 138 11.63 -1.50 11.64
N GLY A 139 11.98 -2.34 10.67
CA GLY A 139 11.13 -3.41 10.14
C GLY A 139 11.20 -4.72 10.92
N LYS A 140 12.15 -4.86 11.86
CA LYS A 140 12.37 -6.09 12.64
C LYS A 140 11.10 -6.58 13.33
N GLU A 141 10.36 -5.69 13.98
CA GLU A 141 9.13 -6.04 14.71
C GLU A 141 8.03 -6.50 13.76
N SER A 142 7.86 -5.86 12.61
CA SER A 142 6.85 -6.27 11.63
C SER A 142 7.16 -7.60 10.97
N VAL A 143 8.45 -7.95 10.79
CA VAL A 143 8.83 -9.30 10.36
C VAL A 143 8.45 -10.33 11.42
N ALA A 144 8.74 -10.07 12.69
CA ALA A 144 8.41 -10.97 13.80
C ALA A 144 6.89 -11.14 13.97
N GLU A 145 6.13 -10.06 13.79
CA GLU A 145 4.67 -10.06 13.79
C GLU A 145 4.11 -10.91 12.65
N LEU A 146 4.57 -10.69 11.42
CA LEU A 146 4.14 -11.46 10.24
C LEU A 146 4.50 -12.96 10.39
N TYR A 147 5.69 -13.26 10.89
CA TYR A 147 6.12 -14.62 11.21
C TYR A 147 5.14 -15.29 12.18
N THR A 148 4.87 -14.61 13.30
CA THR A 148 3.98 -15.13 14.35
C THR A 148 2.58 -15.34 13.79
N TYR A 149 2.03 -14.35 13.08
CA TYR A 149 0.71 -14.44 12.50
C TYR A 149 0.61 -15.60 11.51
N LEU A 150 1.57 -15.75 10.59
CA LEU A 150 1.49 -16.79 9.57
C LEU A 150 1.68 -18.20 10.15
N LEU A 151 2.71 -18.42 10.97
CA LEU A 151 3.03 -19.76 11.46
C LEU A 151 2.14 -20.19 12.63
N ARG A 152 1.79 -19.27 13.54
CA ARG A 152 0.99 -19.62 14.73
C ARG A 152 -0.50 -19.59 14.44
N ASP A 153 -0.98 -18.52 13.81
CA ASP A 153 -2.40 -18.20 13.77
C ASP A 153 -3.04 -18.58 12.43
N TYR A 154 -2.36 -18.32 11.31
CA TYR A 154 -2.94 -18.43 9.98
C TYR A 154 -2.85 -19.82 9.37
N LEU A 155 -1.65 -20.32 9.13
CA LEU A 155 -1.42 -21.53 8.33
C LEU A 155 -2.01 -22.78 8.99
N PRO A 156 -1.82 -23.04 10.30
CA PRO A 156 -2.46 -24.18 10.96
C PRO A 156 -3.98 -24.09 11.00
N ALA A 157 -4.55 -22.88 11.11
CA ALA A 157 -5.99 -22.68 11.11
C ALA A 157 -6.59 -22.86 9.71
N ARG A 158 -5.94 -22.30 8.67
CA ARG A 158 -6.46 -22.32 7.30
C ARG A 158 -6.25 -23.65 6.60
N TYR A 159 -5.07 -24.26 6.76
CA TYR A 159 -4.62 -25.46 6.04
C TYR A 159 -4.15 -26.55 7.02
N PRO A 160 -5.05 -27.06 7.90
CA PRO A 160 -4.68 -28.00 8.97
C PRO A 160 -4.16 -29.37 8.46
N THR A 161 -4.40 -29.70 7.19
CA THR A 161 -3.86 -30.92 6.56
C THR A 161 -2.38 -30.78 6.17
N MET A 162 -1.88 -29.56 6.06
CA MET A 162 -0.51 -29.24 5.62
C MET A 162 0.36 -28.69 6.73
N PHE A 163 -0.23 -27.93 7.66
CA PHE A 163 0.51 -27.27 8.72
C PHE A 163 -0.04 -27.63 10.08
N GLY A 164 0.88 -27.96 10.98
CA GLY A 164 0.57 -28.39 12.33
C GLY A 164 1.36 -27.61 13.36
N ILE A 165 0.91 -27.76 14.61
CA ILE A 165 1.62 -27.30 15.79
C ILE A 165 2.05 -28.55 16.54
N GLY A 166 3.35 -28.65 16.83
CA GLY A 166 3.93 -29.78 17.54
C GLY A 166 3.31 -29.96 18.94
N PRO A 167 3.45 -31.15 19.57
CA PRO A 167 2.74 -31.50 20.79
C PRO A 167 2.96 -30.56 21.99
N ASP A 168 4.11 -29.91 22.06
CA ASP A 168 4.47 -28.97 23.13
C ASP A 168 4.16 -27.50 22.77
N GLY A 169 3.63 -27.23 21.57
CA GLY A 169 3.30 -25.89 21.10
C GLY A 169 4.51 -25.04 20.71
N THR A 170 5.73 -25.59 20.72
CA THR A 170 6.97 -24.83 20.50
C THR A 170 7.49 -24.90 19.08
N VAL A 171 6.95 -25.83 18.28
CA VAL A 171 7.37 -26.11 16.92
C VAL A 171 6.19 -25.98 15.97
N PHE A 172 6.41 -25.31 14.85
CA PHE A 172 5.55 -25.34 13.67
C PHE A 172 6.01 -26.45 12.73
N GLU A 173 5.07 -27.21 12.18
CA GLU A 173 5.33 -28.35 11.31
C GLU A 173 4.71 -28.13 9.93
N ASN A 174 5.50 -28.31 8.87
CA ASN A 174 5.06 -28.26 7.48
C ASN A 174 5.15 -29.66 6.88
N THR A 175 4.04 -30.40 6.86
CA THR A 175 4.01 -31.82 6.47
C THR A 175 4.33 -32.01 4.99
N ALA A 176 4.01 -31.02 4.15
CA ALA A 176 4.27 -31.06 2.72
C ALA A 176 5.76 -30.98 2.39
N THR A 177 6.56 -30.22 3.16
CA THR A 177 8.01 -30.12 2.96
C THR A 177 8.83 -30.99 3.93
N GLY A 178 8.20 -31.51 4.99
CA GLY A 178 8.87 -32.21 6.10
C GLY A 178 9.71 -31.29 7.00
N ARG A 179 9.58 -29.97 6.84
CA ARG A 179 10.36 -28.97 7.60
C ARG A 179 9.64 -28.59 8.90
N THR A 180 10.43 -28.19 9.88
CA THR A 180 9.94 -27.66 11.15
C THR A 180 10.64 -26.35 11.49
N PHE A 181 9.92 -25.46 12.16
CA PHE A 181 10.42 -24.15 12.55
C PHE A 181 10.04 -23.82 13.99
N PRO A 182 10.79 -22.97 14.70
CA PRO A 182 10.38 -22.47 16.00
C PRO A 182 9.04 -21.73 15.91
N MET A 183 8.14 -21.94 16.87
CA MET A 183 6.86 -21.22 16.94
C MET A 183 7.05 -19.73 17.22
N GLN A 184 8.11 -19.37 17.93
CA GLN A 184 8.50 -17.99 18.17
C GLN A 184 9.44 -17.50 17.08
N PRO A 185 9.31 -16.24 16.61
CA PRO A 185 10.22 -15.69 15.63
C PRO A 185 11.66 -15.68 16.18
N PRO A 186 12.65 -16.09 15.38
CA PRO A 186 14.06 -15.94 15.73
C PRO A 186 14.42 -14.48 16.06
N GLU A 187 15.43 -14.28 16.90
CA GLU A 187 15.93 -12.93 17.22
C GLU A 187 16.47 -12.22 15.97
N ASP A 188 17.05 -12.99 15.05
CA ASP A 188 17.47 -12.50 13.74
C ASP A 188 16.27 -12.48 12.77
N ALA A 189 15.91 -11.28 12.30
CA ALA A 189 14.83 -11.12 11.34
C ALA A 189 15.17 -11.66 9.95
N ASP A 190 16.46 -11.81 9.61
CA ASP A 190 16.86 -12.48 8.37
C ASP A 190 16.43 -13.95 8.41
N ALA A 191 16.74 -14.66 9.50
CA ALA A 191 16.30 -16.03 9.72
C ALA A 191 14.76 -16.17 9.69
N ALA A 192 14.04 -15.22 10.29
CA ALA A 192 12.57 -15.19 10.24
C ALA A 192 12.04 -15.01 8.80
N LEU A 193 12.63 -14.09 8.03
CA LEU A 193 12.28 -13.89 6.61
C LEU A 193 12.55 -15.15 5.79
N ARG A 194 13.69 -15.82 5.98
CA ARG A 194 14.01 -17.08 5.28
C ARG A 194 12.96 -18.15 5.54
N THR A 195 12.58 -18.36 6.81
CA THR A 195 11.50 -19.28 7.17
C THR A 195 10.19 -18.93 6.47
N LEU A 196 9.82 -17.65 6.44
CA LEU A 196 8.63 -17.19 5.71
C LEU A 196 8.74 -17.52 4.21
N GLY A 197 9.88 -17.20 3.59
CA GLY A 197 10.12 -17.41 2.16
C GLY A 197 10.12 -18.88 1.74
N GLU A 198 10.52 -19.80 2.61
CA GLU A 198 10.44 -21.25 2.32
C GLU A 198 9.15 -21.93 2.85
N THR A 199 8.22 -21.17 3.44
CA THR A 199 6.93 -21.67 3.93
C THR A 199 5.76 -21.18 3.10
N VAL A 200 5.76 -19.93 2.64
CA VAL A 200 4.71 -19.36 1.78
C VAL A 200 5.28 -18.95 0.42
N GLU A 201 4.48 -19.15 -0.62
CA GLU A 201 4.88 -18.89 -2.01
C GLU A 201 4.78 -17.41 -2.40
N GLU A 202 3.96 -16.65 -1.69
CA GLU A 202 3.76 -15.23 -1.96
C GLU A 202 5.03 -14.41 -1.72
N ASP A 203 5.26 -13.44 -2.60
CA ASP A 203 6.25 -12.40 -2.36
C ASP A 203 5.68 -11.33 -1.42
N LEU A 204 6.43 -11.03 -0.37
CA LEU A 204 6.01 -10.23 0.77
C LEU A 204 6.76 -8.90 0.78
N PHE A 205 6.03 -7.80 0.92
CA PHE A 205 6.58 -6.47 1.14
C PHE A 205 5.92 -5.85 2.36
N LEU A 206 6.72 -5.40 3.32
CA LEU A 206 6.25 -4.80 4.56
C LEU A 206 6.48 -3.30 4.50
N LEU A 207 5.41 -2.55 4.74
CA LEU A 207 5.39 -1.09 4.63
C LEU A 207 5.10 -0.45 5.98
N HIS A 208 5.83 0.62 6.31
CA HIS A 208 5.52 1.47 7.46
C HIS A 208 5.05 2.84 6.99
N GLU A 209 3.98 3.35 7.58
CA GLU A 209 3.62 4.75 7.39
C GLU A 209 4.70 5.67 8.01
N THR A 210 5.04 6.73 7.28
CA THR A 210 5.94 7.79 7.74
C THR A 210 5.36 9.15 7.36
N PRO A 211 5.85 10.26 7.92
CA PRO A 211 5.40 11.60 7.50
C PRO A 211 5.59 11.90 6.00
N SER A 212 6.46 11.15 5.31
CA SER A 212 6.75 11.33 3.88
C SER A 212 5.98 10.38 2.95
N GLY A 213 5.22 9.42 3.52
CA GLY A 213 4.54 8.33 2.81
C GLY A 213 4.91 6.95 3.36
N HIS A 214 4.40 5.89 2.73
CA HIS A 214 4.67 4.52 3.16
C HIS A 214 6.07 4.07 2.71
N LEU A 215 6.90 3.61 3.64
CA LEU A 215 8.28 3.17 3.42
C LEU A 215 8.36 1.64 3.38
N CYS A 216 9.06 1.07 2.39
CA CYS A 216 9.36 -0.37 2.40
C CYS A 216 10.45 -0.70 3.43
N VAL A 217 10.05 -1.36 4.52
CA VAL A 217 10.91 -1.64 5.67
C VAL A 217 11.42 -3.08 5.73
N ALA A 218 10.77 -4.00 5.03
CA ALA A 218 11.27 -5.36 4.82
C ALA A 218 10.63 -5.98 3.58
N PHE A 219 11.27 -6.99 3.03
CA PHE A 219 10.73 -7.77 1.91
C PHE A 219 11.28 -9.20 1.90
N MET A 220 10.52 -10.10 1.26
CA MET A 220 10.90 -11.44 0.82
C MET A 220 10.27 -11.65 -0.55
N CYS A 221 11.06 -11.52 -1.61
CA CYS A 221 10.60 -11.57 -3.00
C CYS A 221 11.53 -12.47 -3.82
N CYS A 222 11.08 -13.70 -4.05
CA CYS A 222 11.82 -14.68 -4.84
C CYS A 222 11.30 -14.79 -6.27
N PHE A 223 10.08 -14.33 -6.56
CA PHE A 223 9.48 -14.43 -7.90
C PHE A 223 9.09 -13.06 -8.45
N PRO A 224 10.04 -12.11 -8.57
CA PRO A 224 9.75 -10.78 -9.06
C PRO A 224 9.26 -10.82 -10.52
N SER A 225 8.21 -10.05 -10.80
CA SER A 225 7.69 -9.89 -12.15
C SER A 225 8.45 -8.80 -12.93
N GLY A 226 9.76 -8.96 -13.12
CA GLY A 226 10.55 -8.09 -14.01
C GLY A 226 11.18 -6.85 -13.35
N PHE A 227 11.21 -6.76 -12.02
CA PHE A 227 11.92 -5.72 -11.27
C PHE A 227 12.89 -6.33 -10.26
N ASP A 228 13.96 -5.62 -9.91
CA ASP A 228 14.82 -6.01 -8.80
C ASP A 228 14.20 -5.52 -7.46
N PRO A 229 13.81 -6.42 -6.54
CA PRO A 229 13.19 -6.01 -5.28
C PRO A 229 14.19 -5.32 -4.34
N SER A 230 15.49 -5.59 -4.46
CA SER A 230 16.52 -4.94 -3.66
C SER A 230 16.67 -3.45 -4.00
N GLU A 231 16.42 -3.07 -5.26
CA GLU A 231 16.35 -1.66 -5.67
C GLU A 231 15.12 -0.94 -5.11
N LYS A 232 14.07 -1.66 -4.72
CA LYS A 232 12.84 -1.08 -4.15
C LYS A 232 12.92 -0.93 -2.64
N PHE A 233 13.76 -1.74 -2.00
CA PHE A 233 13.92 -1.77 -0.57
C PHE A 233 14.41 -0.43 0.01
N GLY A 234 13.83 0.00 1.13
CA GLY A 234 14.19 1.26 1.78
C GLY A 234 13.67 2.53 1.08
N ASN A 235 12.86 2.39 0.02
CA ASN A 235 12.25 3.51 -0.68
C ASN A 235 10.77 3.70 -0.30
N LEU A 236 10.24 4.89 -0.54
CA LEU A 236 8.82 5.16 -0.35
C LEU A 236 7.99 4.53 -1.47
N LEU A 237 6.74 4.21 -1.18
CA LEU A 237 5.79 3.58 -2.10
C LEU A 237 5.69 4.36 -3.42
N LYS A 238 5.63 5.70 -3.34
CA LYS A 238 5.64 6.57 -4.53
C LYS A 238 6.92 6.46 -5.37
N ASP A 239 8.07 6.23 -4.74
CA ASP A 239 9.39 6.20 -5.40
C ASP A 239 9.64 4.82 -6.03
N ILE A 240 9.22 3.75 -5.34
CA ILE A 240 9.17 2.38 -5.86
C ILE A 240 8.40 2.33 -7.19
N HIS A 241 7.29 3.06 -7.26
CA HIS A 241 6.39 3.11 -8.41
C HIS A 241 6.72 4.22 -9.42
N ALA A 242 7.76 5.04 -9.21
CA ALA A 242 8.11 6.13 -10.12
C ALA A 242 8.31 5.69 -11.59
N PRO A 243 8.87 4.49 -11.88
CA PRO A 243 9.01 4.01 -13.25
C PRO A 243 7.70 3.59 -13.91
N VAL A 244 6.61 3.40 -13.15
CA VAL A 244 5.34 2.88 -13.68
C VAL A 244 4.62 3.97 -14.46
N PRO A 245 4.36 3.79 -15.78
CA PRO A 245 3.71 4.81 -16.58
C PRO A 245 2.36 5.22 -16.00
N SER A 246 2.13 6.54 -15.95
CA SER A 246 0.90 7.14 -15.40
C SER A 246 0.61 6.83 -13.92
N TYR A 247 1.54 6.30 -13.13
CA TYR A 247 1.35 6.10 -11.68
C TYR A 247 0.96 7.40 -10.95
N SER A 248 1.50 8.54 -11.38
CA SER A 248 1.17 9.87 -10.84
C SER A 248 -0.34 10.18 -10.83
N LYS A 249 -1.13 9.57 -11.72
CA LYS A 249 -2.60 9.71 -11.75
C LYS A 249 -3.30 9.04 -10.56
N ILE A 250 -2.70 8.00 -9.99
CA ILE A 250 -3.28 7.18 -8.91
C ILE A 250 -2.49 7.22 -7.60
N GLY A 251 -1.24 7.70 -7.61
CA GLY A 251 -0.34 7.63 -6.45
C GLY A 251 -0.89 8.30 -5.19
N ALA A 252 -1.51 9.48 -5.31
CA ALA A 252 -2.12 10.14 -4.17
C ALA A 252 -3.30 9.35 -3.58
N SER A 253 -4.05 8.62 -4.42
CA SER A 253 -5.13 7.74 -3.96
C SER A 253 -4.58 6.46 -3.33
N MET A 254 -3.46 5.94 -3.84
CA MET A 254 -2.74 4.81 -3.25
C MET A 254 -2.26 5.13 -1.82
N GLU A 255 -1.58 6.26 -1.63
CA GLU A 255 -1.10 6.67 -0.30
C GLU A 255 -2.26 6.85 0.70
N ARG A 256 -3.33 7.52 0.29
CA ARG A 256 -4.54 7.69 1.13
C ARG A 256 -5.25 6.37 1.43
N PHE A 257 -5.10 5.37 0.57
CA PHE A 257 -5.69 4.05 0.79
C PHE A 257 -4.90 3.29 1.85
N PHE A 258 -3.59 3.20 1.70
CA PHE A 258 -2.72 2.53 2.68
C PHE A 258 -2.83 3.20 4.07
N SER A 259 -2.90 4.53 4.14
CA SER A 259 -3.07 5.26 5.42
C SER A 259 -4.42 5.02 6.11
N LYS A 260 -5.37 4.37 5.44
CA LYS A 260 -6.72 4.06 5.94
C LYS A 260 -6.96 2.55 6.05
N LEU A 261 -5.99 1.72 5.69
CA LEU A 261 -6.14 0.28 5.79
C LEU A 261 -6.26 -0.08 7.29
N GLN A 262 -7.26 -0.89 7.62
CA GLN A 262 -7.57 -1.25 8.99
C GLN A 262 -7.27 -2.72 9.22
N VAL A 263 -6.90 -3.05 10.45
CA VAL A 263 -6.70 -4.44 10.88
C VAL A 263 -7.90 -5.29 10.52
N GLY A 264 -7.64 -6.48 9.95
CA GLY A 264 -8.66 -7.44 9.52
C GLY A 264 -9.51 -7.03 8.32
N LYS A 265 -9.28 -5.86 7.72
CA LYS A 265 -9.85 -5.50 6.42
C LYS A 265 -8.81 -5.80 5.34
N SER A 266 -9.09 -6.83 4.56
CA SER A 266 -8.26 -7.24 3.44
C SER A 266 -8.77 -6.67 2.13
N VAL A 267 -7.83 -6.29 1.26
CA VAL A 267 -8.12 -6.00 -0.13
C VAL A 267 -7.18 -6.80 -1.02
N LYS A 268 -7.59 -6.94 -2.28
CA LYS A 268 -6.73 -7.47 -3.34
C LYS A 268 -6.86 -6.64 -4.60
N ARG A 269 -5.83 -6.72 -5.42
CA ARG A 269 -5.84 -6.30 -6.81
C ARG A 269 -5.05 -7.28 -7.65
N LEU A 270 -5.43 -7.40 -8.92
CA LEU A 270 -4.69 -8.21 -9.88
C LEU A 270 -3.74 -7.31 -10.66
N ASN A 271 -2.48 -7.72 -10.71
CA ASN A 271 -1.49 -7.23 -11.65
C ASN A 271 -1.09 -8.36 -12.60
N TRP A 272 -0.69 -8.00 -13.81
CA TRP A 272 -0.22 -8.97 -14.79
C TRP A 272 0.88 -8.38 -15.66
N SER A 273 1.75 -9.25 -16.12
CA SER A 273 2.82 -9.00 -17.09
C SER A 273 2.89 -10.20 -18.04
N VAL A 274 3.59 -10.06 -19.16
CA VAL A 274 3.89 -11.18 -20.07
C VAL A 274 5.39 -11.37 -20.05
N GLN A 275 5.82 -12.60 -19.89
CA GLN A 275 7.21 -13.03 -19.90
C GLN A 275 7.37 -14.02 -21.06
N THR A 276 8.52 -14.01 -21.72
CA THR A 276 8.80 -14.90 -22.85
C THR A 276 9.43 -16.23 -22.43
N ASN A 277 9.59 -16.45 -21.12
CA ASN A 277 10.12 -17.67 -20.53
C ASN A 277 9.25 -18.11 -19.34
N ASP A 278 9.56 -19.29 -18.78
CA ASP A 278 8.91 -19.90 -17.62
C ASP A 278 9.70 -19.67 -16.31
N GLU A 279 10.71 -18.81 -16.33
CA GLU A 279 11.53 -18.49 -15.16
C GLU A 279 10.74 -17.65 -14.15
N LEU A 280 10.58 -18.19 -12.94
CA LEU A 280 9.89 -17.47 -11.86
C LEU A 280 10.73 -16.34 -11.25
N TYR A 281 12.06 -16.49 -11.20
CA TYR A 281 12.98 -15.42 -10.84
C TYR A 281 13.49 -14.75 -12.11
N ALA A 282 12.81 -13.68 -12.54
CA ALA A 282 13.18 -12.94 -13.74
C ALA A 282 13.28 -11.43 -13.47
N LEU A 283 14.48 -10.90 -13.63
CA LEU A 283 14.75 -9.46 -13.55
C LEU A 283 14.73 -8.85 -14.96
N GLY A 284 14.33 -7.59 -15.09
CA GLY A 284 14.50 -6.85 -16.35
C GLY A 284 13.39 -7.01 -17.40
N ASN A 285 12.32 -7.76 -17.13
CA ASN A 285 11.18 -7.87 -18.05
C ASN A 285 10.30 -6.61 -18.11
N HIS A 286 10.55 -5.61 -17.26
CA HIS A 286 10.02 -4.27 -17.45
C HIS A 286 10.92 -3.51 -18.43
N THR A 287 10.55 -3.48 -19.71
CA THR A 287 11.18 -2.57 -20.69
C THR A 287 11.15 -1.15 -20.15
N LYS A 288 12.33 -0.59 -19.91
CA LYS A 288 12.53 0.86 -19.91
C LYS A 288 12.39 1.29 -21.37
N ASP A 289 11.68 2.38 -21.64
CA ASP A 289 11.39 2.85 -23.01
C ASP A 289 12.66 2.99 -23.90
N ASP A 290 13.84 3.03 -23.29
CA ASP A 290 15.14 3.20 -23.95
C ASP A 290 15.90 1.89 -24.27
N GLU A 291 15.43 0.71 -23.83
CA GLU A 291 16.13 -0.59 -23.97
C GLU A 291 15.28 -1.68 -24.63
N ALA A 292 14.34 -1.32 -25.50
CA ALA A 292 13.66 -2.30 -26.34
C ALA A 292 14.60 -2.80 -27.45
N GLU A 293 15.59 -3.64 -27.11
CA GLU A 293 16.15 -4.56 -28.09
C GLU A 293 15.04 -5.53 -28.47
N ALA A 294 14.49 -5.33 -29.67
CA ALA A 294 13.52 -6.25 -30.25
C ALA A 294 14.18 -7.62 -30.39
N THR A 295 13.85 -8.54 -29.48
CA THR A 295 14.05 -9.96 -29.73
C THR A 295 13.26 -10.30 -30.99
N SER A 296 13.94 -10.87 -31.99
CA SER A 296 13.31 -11.28 -33.25
C SER A 296 12.11 -12.18 -32.95
N GLU A 297 10.99 -12.00 -33.65
CA GLU A 297 9.79 -12.84 -33.47
C GLU A 297 10.10 -14.35 -33.59
N ASP A 298 11.13 -14.70 -34.37
CA ASP A 298 11.61 -16.08 -34.57
C ASP A 298 12.30 -16.71 -33.33
N SER A 299 12.63 -15.94 -32.29
CA SER A 299 13.25 -16.45 -31.05
C SER A 299 12.29 -16.63 -29.89
N ILE A 300 11.00 -16.31 -30.07
CA ILE A 300 9.98 -16.44 -29.01
C ILE A 300 9.25 -17.77 -29.19
N ASP A 301 9.54 -18.76 -28.35
CA ASP A 301 8.74 -19.97 -28.28
C ASP A 301 7.41 -19.65 -27.58
N ALA A 302 6.32 -19.64 -28.36
CA ALA A 302 4.98 -19.39 -27.84
C ALA A 302 4.55 -20.39 -26.74
N ASN A 303 5.18 -21.57 -26.66
CA ASN A 303 4.94 -22.54 -25.59
C ASN A 303 5.65 -22.20 -24.28
N GLN A 304 6.64 -21.30 -24.31
CA GLN A 304 7.38 -20.81 -23.13
C GLN A 304 6.93 -19.43 -22.67
N VAL A 305 6.04 -18.77 -23.42
CA VAL A 305 5.44 -17.49 -23.02
C VAL A 305 4.55 -17.71 -21.79
N THR A 306 4.95 -17.11 -20.68
CA THR A 306 4.22 -17.18 -19.41
C THR A 306 3.57 -15.84 -19.11
N LEU A 307 2.27 -15.87 -18.79
CA LEU A 307 1.61 -14.71 -18.19
C LEU A 307 2.04 -14.62 -16.72
N GLY A 308 2.98 -13.72 -16.43
CA GLY A 308 3.38 -13.34 -15.08
C GLY A 308 2.18 -12.73 -14.36
N ARG A 309 1.79 -13.34 -13.25
CA ARG A 309 0.54 -13.02 -12.53
C ARG A 309 0.87 -12.73 -11.09
N THR A 310 0.49 -11.55 -10.61
CA THR A 310 0.67 -11.19 -9.21
C THR A 310 -0.67 -10.73 -8.67
N THR A 311 -1.24 -11.50 -7.75
CA THR A 311 -2.29 -10.98 -6.88
C THR A 311 -1.60 -10.20 -5.79
N CYS A 312 -1.68 -8.87 -5.83
CA CYS A 312 -1.24 -8.06 -4.71
C CYS A 312 -2.40 -8.05 -3.70
N LYS A 313 -2.12 -8.46 -2.48
CA LYS A 313 -3.09 -8.45 -1.40
C LYS A 313 -2.54 -7.58 -0.29
N GLU A 314 -3.29 -6.55 0.06
CA GLU A 314 -2.88 -5.59 1.07
C GLU A 314 -3.61 -5.89 2.38
N TYR A 315 -2.83 -5.98 3.45
CA TYR A 315 -3.29 -6.28 4.81
C TYR A 315 -2.65 -5.29 5.78
N SER A 316 -3.46 -4.77 6.70
CA SER A 316 -2.97 -4.18 7.94
C SER A 316 -3.12 -5.24 9.02
N SER A 317 -2.06 -5.42 9.80
CA SER A 317 -2.08 -6.14 11.07
C SER A 317 -2.13 -5.17 12.24
#